data_AF-A0A2I9DVF8-F1
#
_entry.id   AF-A0A2I9DVF8-F1
#
_cell.length_a   1.000
_cell.length_b   1.000
_cell.length_c   1.000
_cell.angle_alpha   90.00
_cell.angle_beta   90.00
_cell.angle_gamma   90.00
#
_symmetry.space_group_name_H-M   'P 1'
#
loop_
_entity.id
_entity.type
_entity.pdbx_description
1 polymer ?
#
loop_
_entity_poly.entity_id
_entity_poly.type
_entity_poly.pdbx_seq_one_letter_code
_entity_poly.pdbx_strand_id
1 'polypeptide(L)'
;MKKNIDIDETILTKLKILSAFENMSVKALMEKAVSFFVEQKEKERLNALSDEEKEDLGLLLLMQQVDRTETVSREDVMNALDE
;
A
#
# COMPACT_ATOMS: atom_id res chain seq x y z
N MET A 1 11.83 -6.78 13.79
CA MET A 1 12.40 -5.72 14.66
C MET A 1 11.43 -5.42 15.79
N LYS A 2 11.90 -5.24 17.03
CA LYS A 2 11.03 -4.75 18.12
C LYS A 2 10.99 -3.22 18.07
N LYS A 3 9.79 -2.63 18.16
CA LYS A 3 9.56 -1.19 18.26
C LYS A 3 8.79 -0.93 19.56
N ASN A 4 9.30 -0.05 20.41
CA ASN A 4 8.63 0.35 21.65
C ASN A 4 7.78 1.58 21.35
N ILE A 5 6.50 1.57 21.77
CA ILE A 5 5.57 2.69 21.60
C ILE A 5 5.12 3.07 22.99
N ASP A 6 5.32 4.34 23.34
CA ASP A 6 4.80 4.90 24.59
C ASP A 6 3.35 5.35 24.37
N ILE A 7 2.45 4.95 25.26
CA ILE A 7 1.02 5.21 25.16
C ILE A 7 0.46 5.58 26.53
N ASP A 8 -0.42 6.57 26.53
CA ASP A 8 -1.11 7.01 27.73
C ASP A 8 -1.94 5.87 28.36
N GLU A 9 -1.99 5.86 29.69
CA GLU A 9 -2.68 4.81 30.46
C GLU A 9 -4.19 4.74 30.15
N THR A 10 -4.82 5.88 29.84
CA THR A 10 -6.23 5.90 29.45
C THR A 10 -6.46 5.21 28.10
N ILE A 11 -5.53 5.36 27.16
CA ILE A 11 -5.57 4.70 25.84
C ILE A 11 -5.32 3.21 26.02
N LEU A 12 -4.30 2.82 26.80
CA LEU A 12 -4.00 1.42 27.09
C LEU A 12 -5.20 0.69 27.71
N THR A 13 -5.93 1.35 28.61
CA THR A 13 -7.12 0.78 29.24
C THR A 13 -8.23 0.50 28.23
N LYS A 14 -8.53 1.47 27.35
CA LYS A 14 -9.51 1.28 26.27
C LYS A 14 -9.07 0.16 25.32
N LEU A 15 -7.77 0.09 25.02
CA LEU A 15 -7.21 -0.89 24.10
C LEU A 15 -7.29 -2.32 24.67
N LYS A 16 -7.06 -2.49 25.98
CA LYS A 16 -7.29 -3.76 26.69
C LYS A 16 -8.75 -4.20 26.61
N ILE A 17 -9.69 -3.28 26.83
CA ILE A 17 -11.13 -3.56 26.73
C ILE A 17 -11.48 -4.03 25.32
N LEU A 18 -11.05 -3.30 24.28
CA LEU A 18 -11.27 -3.69 22.88
C LEU A 18 -10.63 -5.04 22.55
N SER A 19 -9.42 -5.30 23.04
CA SER A 19 -8.74 -6.57 22.83
C SER A 19 -9.49 -7.76 23.43
N ALA A 20 -10.15 -7.56 24.59
CA ALA A 20 -11.01 -8.57 25.20
C ALA A 20 -12.30 -8.79 24.40
N PHE A 21 -12.91 -7.73 23.85
CA PHE A 21 -14.10 -7.85 22.99
C PHE A 21 -13.81 -8.57 21.67
N GLU A 22 -12.66 -8.28 21.03
CA GLU A 22 -12.24 -8.92 19.79
C GLU A 22 -11.51 -10.27 20.01
N ASN A 23 -11.42 -10.74 21.26
CA ASN A 23 -10.75 -11.97 21.67
C ASN A 23 -9.32 -12.10 21.10
N MET A 24 -8.54 -11.03 21.20
CA MET A 24 -7.16 -10.96 20.70
C MET A 24 -6.23 -10.29 21.70
N SER A 25 -4.92 -10.47 21.53
CA SER A 25 -3.95 -9.76 22.37
C SER A 25 -3.88 -8.28 22.02
N VAL A 26 -3.59 -7.43 23.00
CA VAL A 26 -3.29 -5.99 22.81
C VAL A 26 -2.29 -5.76 21.68
N LYS A 27 -1.25 -6.60 21.61
CA LYS A 27 -0.24 -6.54 20.55
C LYS A 27 -0.85 -6.81 19.17
N ALA A 28 -1.62 -7.89 19.03
CA ALA A 28 -2.24 -8.25 17.76
C ALA A 28 -3.23 -7.18 17.28
N LEU A 29 -3.99 -6.59 18.22
CA LEU A 29 -4.89 -5.48 17.91
C LEU A 29 -4.12 -4.23 17.44
N MET A 30 -2.99 -3.90 18.08
CA MET A 30 -2.12 -2.81 17.63
C MET A 30 -1.52 -3.07 16.25
N GLU A 31 -1.00 -4.27 15.99
CA GLU A 31 -0.44 -4.63 14.68
C GLU A 31 -1.50 -4.50 13.59
N LYS A 32 -2.71 -5.01 13.82
CA LYS A 32 -3.85 -4.88 12.91
C LYS A 32 -4.21 -3.41 12.65
N ALA A 33 -4.28 -2.59 13.72
CA ALA A 33 -4.60 -1.17 13.60
C ALA A 33 -3.54 -0.39 12.80
N VAL A 34 -2.26 -0.69 13.02
CA VAL A 34 -1.15 -0.05 12.29
C VAL A 34 -1.17 -0.45 10.82
N SER A 35 -1.32 -1.74 10.51
CA SER A 35 -1.42 -2.21 9.12
C SER A 35 -2.58 -1.53 8.39
N PHE A 36 -3.76 -1.52 9.02
CA PHE A 36 -4.94 -0.85 8.47
C PHE A 36 -4.70 0.64 8.24
N PHE A 37 -4.06 1.33 9.18
CA PHE A 37 -3.77 2.76 9.03
C PHE A 37 -2.81 3.04 7.86
N VAL A 38 -1.78 2.22 7.69
CA VAL A 38 -0.82 2.36 6.58
C VAL A 38 -1.53 2.14 5.25
N GLU A 39 -2.27 1.04 5.10
CA GLU A 39 -3.03 0.73 3.88
C GLU A 39 -4.03 1.84 3.53
N GLN A 40 -4.76 2.34 4.53
CA GLN A 40 -5.71 3.42 4.33
C GLN A 40 -4.99 4.70 3.88
N LYS A 41 -3.85 5.05 4.48
CA LYS A 41 -3.09 6.25 4.12
C LYS A 41 -2.49 6.17 2.73
N GLU A 42 -2.03 4.99 2.31
CA GLU A 42 -1.59 4.77 0.93
C GLU A 42 -2.73 4.99 -0.07
N LYS A 43 -3.92 4.46 0.24
CA LYS A 43 -5.12 4.65 -0.59
C LYS A 43 -5.57 6.10 -0.64
N GLU A 44 -5.58 6.80 0.50
CA GLU A 44 -5.89 8.23 0.57
C GLU A 44 -4.92 9.05 -0.29
N ARG A 45 -3.62 8.73 -0.22
CA ARG A 45 -2.60 9.38 -1.06
C ARG A 45 -2.86 9.15 -2.54
N LEU A 46 -3.14 7.92 -2.96
CA LEU A 46 -3.47 7.61 -4.36
C LEU A 46 -4.74 8.33 -4.84
N ASN A 47 -5.76 8.41 -3.97
CA ASN A 47 -7.01 9.09 -4.29
C ASN A 47 -6.85 10.61 -4.37
N ALA A 48 -5.89 11.18 -3.63
CA ALA A 48 -5.61 12.61 -3.63
C ALA A 48 -4.86 13.09 -4.88
N LEU A 49 -4.31 12.18 -5.69
CA LEU A 49 -3.70 12.52 -6.97
C LEU A 49 -4.77 12.96 -7.97
N SER A 50 -4.44 13.97 -8.79
CA SER A 50 -5.17 14.30 -10.00
C SER A 50 -5.12 13.15 -11.01
N ASP A 51 -5.97 13.20 -12.04
CA ASP A 51 -6.03 12.13 -13.03
C ASP A 51 -4.73 12.04 -13.85
N GLU A 52 -4.13 13.19 -14.20
CA GLU A 52 -2.82 13.26 -14.86
C GLU A 52 -1.71 12.66 -13.98
N GLU A 53 -1.68 12.98 -12.69
CA GLU A 53 -0.69 12.41 -11.76
C GLU A 53 -0.88 10.90 -11.54
N LYS A 54 -2.10 10.38 -11.66
CA LYS A 54 -2.37 8.93 -11.63
C LYS A 54 -1.89 8.25 -12.90
N GLU A 55 -2.09 8.86 -14.05
CA GLU A 55 -1.60 8.36 -15.34
C GLU A 55 -0.06 8.29 -15.35
N ASP A 56 0.60 9.36 -14.90
CA ASP A 56 2.06 9.42 -14.76
C ASP A 56 2.59 8.35 -13.79
N LEU A 57 1.93 8.18 -12.65
CA LEU A 57 2.29 7.13 -11.69
C LEU A 57 2.11 5.73 -12.31
N GLY A 58 1.02 5.53 -13.07
CA GLY A 58 0.76 4.29 -13.79
C GLY A 58 1.85 3.99 -14.81
N LEU A 59 2.22 4.98 -15.62
CA LEU A 59 3.32 4.88 -16.59
C LEU A 59 4.64 4.52 -15.90
N LEU A 60 4.96 5.18 -14.79
CA LEU A 60 6.17 4.93 -14.03
C LEU A 60 6.23 3.48 -13.51
N LEU A 61 5.11 2.95 -13.01
CA LEU A 61 5.03 1.56 -12.55
C LEU A 61 5.23 0.55 -13.70
N LEU A 62 4.65 0.81 -14.87
CA LEU A 62 4.87 -0.02 -16.07
C LEU A 62 6.34 -0.03 -16.49
N MET A 63 6.99 1.14 -16.46
CA MET A 63 8.42 1.28 -16.77
C MET A 63 9.35 0.58 -15.77
N GLN A 64 8.88 0.30 -14.55
CA GLN A 64 9.64 -0.48 -13.57
C GLN A 64 9.51 -1.98 -13.76
N GLN A 65 8.37 -2.44 -14.32
CA GLN A 65 8.11 -3.86 -14.56
C GLN A 65 8.73 -4.37 -15.87
N VAL A 66 9.01 -3.48 -16.81
CA VAL A 66 9.56 -3.86 -18.11
C VAL A 66 11.00 -4.35 -18.01
N ASP A 67 11.30 -5.49 -18.66
CA ASP A 67 12.67 -5.91 -18.87
C ASP A 67 13.32 -4.99 -19.91
N ARG A 68 14.30 -4.19 -19.45
CA ARG A 68 15.01 -3.22 -20.31
C ARG A 68 15.96 -3.87 -21.30
N THR A 69 16.18 -5.17 -21.21
CA THR A 69 17.04 -5.95 -22.11
C THR A 69 16.25 -6.72 -23.16
N GLU A 70 14.94 -6.83 -22.99
CA GLU A 70 14.05 -7.43 -23.97
C GLU A 70 13.94 -6.50 -25.19
N THR A 71 14.16 -7.07 -26.38
CA THR A 71 14.04 -6.36 -27.64
C THR A 71 13.18 -7.18 -28.59
N VAL A 72 12.38 -6.50 -29.39
CA VAL A 72 11.51 -7.10 -30.41
C VAL A 72 11.88 -6.57 -31.78
N SER A 73 11.55 -7.31 -32.84
CA SER A 73 11.83 -6.85 -34.20
C SER A 73 10.87 -5.72 -34.59
N ARG A 74 11.27 -4.90 -35.56
CA ARG A 74 10.39 -3.86 -36.11
C ARG A 74 9.10 -4.46 -36.67
N GLU A 75 9.19 -5.62 -37.32
CA GLU A 75 8.04 -6.28 -37.95
C GLU A 75 7.00 -6.67 -36.89
N ASP A 76 7.44 -7.23 -35.76
CA ASP A 76 6.56 -7.57 -34.64
C ASP A 76 5.84 -6.33 -34.07
N VAL A 77 6.53 -5.20 -33.97
CA VAL A 77 5.94 -3.94 -33.51
C VAL A 77 4.89 -3.42 -34.48
N MET A 78 5.19 -3.41 -35.79
CA MET A 78 4.25 -2.89 -36.80
C MET A 78 3.01 -3.79 -36.89
N ASN A 79 3.17 -5.11 -36.81
CA ASN A 79 2.04 -6.04 -36.79
C ASN A 79 1.11 -5.82 -35.59
N ALA A 80 1.65 -5.46 -34.42
CA ALA A 80 0.85 -5.18 -33.23
C ALA A 80 0.13 -3.81 -33.27
N LEU A 81 0.56 -2.89 -34.13
CA LEU A 81 -0.06 -1.56 -34.30
C LEU A 81 -1.14 -1.53 -35.39
N ASP A 82 -1.19 -2.56 -36.25
CA ASP A 82 -2.14 -2.69 -37.35
C ASP A 82 -3.45 -3.45 -36.95
N GLU A 83 -3.63 -3.77 -35.65
CA GLU A 83 -4.91 -4.23 -35.04
C GLU A 83 -5.81 -3.06 -34.63
#